data_AF-A0A942H2M7-F1
#
_entry.id   AF-A0A942H2M7-F1
#
_cell.length_a   1.000
_cell.length_b   1.000
_cell.length_c   1.000
_cell.angle_alpha   90.00
_cell.angle_beta   90.00
_cell.angle_gamma   90.00
#
_symmetry.space_group_name_H-M   'P 1'
#
loop_
_entity.id
_entity.type
_entity.pdbx_description
1 polymer ?
#
loop_
_entity_poly.entity_id
_entity_poly.type
_entity_poly.pdbx_seq_one_letter_code
_entity_poly.pdbx_strand_id
1 'polypeptide(L)'
;MKIIILVGFLLAGSASVFSQTAFEIKNASKYFDVKVEVATCDEYSCTGEGKFSFYKKNSQTPYQVIELADTYVQLDEGKPLVNVTRLYDDQSVIDIDDFNFDGMEDVAICNGTNGSYNSPSYDVYLSDRRQKKFVYSPAFTLLGSHLGMFTVNKKTKTLETFDKSGCCWHITERYKVVRDKPVKIFEMVEDATTGVDDRVKITTKTLVRGKWKTSVRYEKMEQ
;
A
#
# COMPACT_ATOMS: atom_id res chain seq x y z
N MET A 1 60.61 -29.11 35.45
CA MET A 1 59.59 -29.18 34.39
C MET A 1 58.44 -28.26 34.80
N LYS A 2 58.28 -27.09 34.16
CA LYS A 2 57.22 -26.12 34.50
C LYS A 2 56.02 -26.36 33.57
N ILE A 3 54.88 -26.70 34.14
CA ILE A 3 53.60 -26.87 33.44
C ILE A 3 52.97 -25.47 33.31
N ILE A 4 52.79 -24.99 32.09
CA ILE A 4 52.05 -23.77 31.80
C ILE A 4 50.62 -24.19 31.47
N ILE A 5 49.66 -23.81 32.33
CA ILE A 5 48.22 -24.01 32.09
C ILE A 5 47.74 -22.81 31.27
N LEU A 6 47.37 -23.05 30.02
CA LEU A 6 46.76 -22.07 29.13
C LEU A 6 45.25 -22.05 29.43
N VAL A 7 44.78 -21.00 30.11
CA VAL A 7 43.35 -20.78 30.33
C VAL A 7 42.77 -20.16 29.05
N GLY A 8 42.02 -20.97 28.29
CA GLY A 8 41.27 -20.51 27.12
C GLY A 8 40.05 -19.71 27.55
N PHE A 9 40.05 -18.42 27.24
CA PHE A 9 38.92 -17.52 27.45
C PHE A 9 37.88 -17.77 26.34
N LEU A 10 36.79 -18.48 26.66
CA LEU A 10 35.63 -18.58 25.75
C LEU A 10 34.86 -17.24 25.79
N LEU A 11 35.05 -16.42 24.75
CA LEU A 11 34.16 -15.31 24.44
C LEU A 11 32.85 -15.87 23.88
N ALA A 12 31.83 -15.98 24.75
CA ALA A 12 30.45 -16.17 24.34
C ALA A 12 29.93 -14.85 23.76
N GLY A 13 30.08 -14.67 22.44
CA GLY A 13 29.42 -13.59 21.72
C GLY A 13 27.92 -13.87 21.68
N SER A 14 27.13 -13.07 22.40
CA SER A 14 25.68 -13.06 22.29
C SER A 14 25.30 -12.61 20.88
N ALA A 15 25.08 -13.54 19.97
CA ALA A 15 24.38 -13.24 18.73
C ALA A 15 22.95 -12.90 19.11
N SER A 16 22.58 -11.62 19.07
CA SER A 16 21.19 -11.20 19.13
C SER A 16 20.46 -11.85 17.97
N VAL A 17 19.72 -12.92 18.24
CA VAL A 17 18.80 -13.51 17.28
C VAL A 17 17.65 -12.52 17.18
N PHE A 18 17.70 -11.62 16.19
CA PHE A 18 16.54 -10.85 15.79
C PHE A 18 15.51 -11.84 15.27
N SER A 19 14.50 -12.13 16.07
CA SER A 19 13.39 -12.99 15.68
C SER A 19 12.53 -12.22 14.68
N GLN A 20 12.54 -12.63 13.41
CA GLN A 20 11.55 -12.15 12.44
C GLN A 20 10.15 -12.50 12.96
N THR A 21 9.25 -11.52 12.98
CA THR A 21 7.85 -11.75 13.35
C THR A 21 7.11 -12.21 12.10
N ALA A 22 6.26 -13.23 12.25
CA ALA A 22 5.50 -13.81 11.15
C ALA A 22 3.99 -13.74 11.42
N PHE A 23 3.23 -13.31 10.42
CA PHE A 23 1.78 -13.26 10.43
C PHE A 23 1.20 -14.19 9.37
N GLU A 24 0.22 -15.00 9.73
CA GLU A 24 -0.59 -15.78 8.79
C GLU A 24 -1.91 -15.07 8.50
N ILE A 25 -2.08 -14.64 7.25
CA ILE A 25 -3.26 -13.93 6.78
C ILE A 25 -4.08 -14.88 5.90
N LYS A 26 -5.25 -15.30 6.40
CA LYS A 26 -6.13 -16.27 5.72
C LYS A 26 -7.40 -15.65 5.13
N ASN A 27 -7.66 -14.38 5.41
CA ASN A 27 -8.89 -13.68 5.05
C ASN A 27 -8.69 -12.52 4.04
N ALA A 28 -7.48 -12.31 3.52
CA ALA A 28 -7.21 -11.29 2.49
C ALA A 28 -7.76 -11.65 1.11
N SER A 29 -7.72 -12.94 0.76
CA SER A 29 -7.96 -13.43 -0.60
C SER A 29 -8.87 -14.64 -0.60
N LYS A 30 -9.68 -14.78 -1.66
CA LYS A 30 -10.46 -15.99 -1.92
C LYS A 30 -9.57 -17.17 -2.34
N TYR A 31 -8.43 -16.88 -2.96
CA TYR A 31 -7.57 -17.87 -3.60
C TYR A 31 -6.28 -18.14 -2.85
N PHE A 32 -5.84 -17.21 -2.00
CA PHE A 32 -4.54 -17.28 -1.34
C PHE A 32 -4.62 -17.11 0.18
N ASP A 33 -3.78 -17.85 0.89
CA ASP A 33 -3.29 -17.51 2.23
C ASP A 33 -1.94 -16.80 2.05
N VAL A 34 -1.64 -15.83 2.92
CA VAL A 34 -0.39 -15.05 2.84
C VAL A 34 0.35 -15.17 4.16
N LYS A 35 1.63 -15.53 4.10
CA LYS A 35 2.54 -15.41 5.24
C LYS A 35 3.39 -14.17 5.05
N VAL A 36 3.35 -13.26 6.04
CA VAL A 36 4.13 -12.03 6.06
C VAL A 36 5.18 -12.15 7.15
N GLU A 37 6.46 -12.04 6.79
CA GLU A 37 7.58 -12.04 7.73
C GLU A 37 8.24 -10.66 7.70
N VAL A 38 8.46 -10.06 8.86
CA VAL A 38 9.01 -8.70 8.99
C VAL A 38 10.16 -8.67 9.99
N ALA A 39 11.19 -7.89 9.69
CA ALA A 39 12.43 -7.83 10.44
C ALA A 39 12.26 -7.40 11.90
N THR A 40 11.55 -6.30 12.16
CA THR A 40 11.42 -5.73 13.52
C THR A 40 9.97 -5.37 13.81
N CYS A 41 9.49 -5.67 15.01
CA CYS A 41 8.17 -5.28 15.50
C CYS A 41 8.25 -4.72 16.91
N ASP A 42 7.36 -3.78 17.20
CA ASP A 42 6.98 -3.37 18.54
C ASP A 42 5.49 -3.71 18.79
N GLU A 43 4.88 -3.10 19.81
CA GLU A 43 3.48 -3.33 20.17
C GLU A 43 2.48 -2.81 19.12
N TYR A 44 2.86 -1.77 18.36
CA TYR A 44 1.96 -1.01 17.48
C TYR A 44 2.26 -1.20 16.00
N SER A 45 3.49 -1.57 15.66
CA SER A 45 3.91 -1.68 14.26
C SER A 45 5.08 -2.62 14.02
N CYS A 46 5.27 -2.99 12.75
CA CYS A 46 6.48 -3.65 12.26
C CYS A 46 7.09 -2.90 11.08
N THR A 47 8.43 -2.91 11.00
CA THR A 47 9.22 -2.24 9.95
C THR A 47 10.46 -3.03 9.52
N GLY A 48 11.07 -2.62 8.41
CA GLY A 48 12.28 -3.21 7.85
C GLY A 48 11.99 -4.24 6.76
N GLU A 49 12.98 -5.08 6.44
CA GLU A 49 12.85 -6.09 5.38
C GLU A 49 11.60 -6.96 5.56
N GLY A 50 10.85 -7.12 4.47
CA GLY A 50 9.57 -7.81 4.44
C GLY A 50 9.55 -8.96 3.44
N LYS A 51 8.99 -10.10 3.82
CA LYS A 51 8.81 -11.27 2.94
C LYS A 51 7.36 -11.71 2.93
N PHE A 52 6.79 -11.75 1.73
CA PHE A 52 5.39 -12.06 1.47
C PHE A 52 5.31 -13.36 0.67
N SER A 53 4.92 -14.44 1.34
CA SER A 53 4.76 -15.76 0.72
C SER A 53 3.28 -16.05 0.48
N PHE A 54 2.90 -16.18 -0.78
CA PHE A 54 1.53 -16.47 -1.21
C PHE A 54 1.36 -17.96 -1.38
N TYR A 55 0.38 -18.55 -0.72
CA TYR A 55 0.02 -19.96 -0.82
C TYR A 55 -1.37 -20.05 -1.41
N LYS A 56 -1.58 -20.84 -2.46
CA LYS A 56 -2.96 -21.16 -2.86
C LYS A 56 -3.67 -21.81 -1.67
N LYS A 57 -4.97 -21.54 -1.48
CA LYS A 57 -5.75 -22.19 -0.40
C LYS A 57 -5.48 -23.70 -0.38
N ASN A 58 -5.18 -24.23 0.81
CA ASN A 58 -4.85 -25.63 1.07
C ASN A 58 -3.50 -26.13 0.48
N SER A 59 -2.67 -25.25 -0.09
CA SER A 59 -1.31 -25.58 -0.54
C SER A 59 -0.31 -25.35 0.58
N GLN A 60 0.67 -26.25 0.71
CA GLN A 60 1.83 -26.06 1.59
C GLN A 60 3.04 -25.49 0.84
N THR A 61 3.01 -25.47 -0.48
CA THR A 61 4.06 -24.88 -1.32
C THR A 61 3.66 -23.46 -1.72
N PRO A 62 4.56 -22.47 -1.57
CA PRO A 62 4.26 -21.11 -1.99
C PRO A 62 4.08 -21.06 -3.51
N TYR A 63 3.02 -20.39 -3.93
CA TYR A 63 2.77 -20.00 -5.31
C TYR A 63 3.76 -18.96 -5.79
N GLN A 64 4.06 -17.97 -4.93
CA GLN A 64 5.04 -16.93 -5.19
C GLN A 64 5.53 -16.37 -3.86
N VAL A 65 6.79 -15.93 -3.85
CA VAL A 65 7.39 -15.18 -2.74
C VAL A 65 7.85 -13.83 -3.29
N ILE A 66 7.52 -12.76 -2.58
CA ILE A 66 7.93 -11.39 -2.88
C ILE A 66 8.69 -10.87 -1.66
N GLU A 67 9.88 -10.32 -1.90
CA GLU A 67 10.75 -9.76 -0.86
C GLU A 67 10.89 -8.26 -1.12
N LEU A 68 10.74 -7.47 -0.07
CA LEU A 68 10.85 -6.01 -0.09
C LEU A 68 11.97 -5.58 0.85
N ALA A 69 12.72 -4.55 0.44
CA ALA A 69 13.79 -3.98 1.26
C ALA A 69 13.26 -3.28 2.53
N ASP A 70 12.01 -2.82 2.48
CA ASP A 70 11.29 -2.25 3.62
C ASP A 70 9.78 -2.53 3.49
N THR A 71 9.10 -2.61 4.62
CA THR A 71 7.64 -2.70 4.74
C THR A 71 7.20 -1.94 5.98
N TYR A 72 5.95 -1.51 6.00
CA TYR A 72 5.31 -1.01 7.22
C TYR A 72 4.05 -1.83 7.50
N VAL A 73 3.92 -2.30 8.74
CA VAL A 73 2.74 -3.05 9.21
C VAL A 73 2.17 -2.30 10.39
N GLN A 74 0.99 -1.71 10.22
CA GLN A 74 0.21 -1.24 11.36
C GLN A 74 -0.43 -2.44 12.08
N LEU A 75 -0.30 -2.50 13.40
CA LEU A 75 -0.90 -3.53 14.23
C LEU A 75 -2.12 -2.99 14.98
N ASP A 76 -3.21 -3.75 14.92
CA ASP A 76 -4.39 -3.58 15.76
C ASP A 76 -4.49 -4.80 16.68
N GLU A 77 -4.38 -4.58 17.99
CA GLU A 77 -4.27 -5.64 19.01
C GLU A 77 -3.22 -6.72 18.65
N GLY A 78 -2.07 -6.28 18.14
CA GLY A 78 -0.96 -7.16 17.73
C GLY A 78 -1.17 -7.92 16.42
N LYS A 79 -2.22 -7.59 15.65
CA LYS A 79 -2.52 -8.22 14.35
C LYS A 79 -2.41 -7.21 13.20
N PRO A 80 -1.93 -7.63 12.03
CA PRO A 80 -1.86 -6.75 10.87
C PRO A 80 -3.26 -6.40 10.36
N LEU A 81 -3.43 -5.16 9.92
CA LEU A 81 -4.59 -4.76 9.12
C LEU A 81 -4.49 -5.33 7.70
N VAL A 82 -5.63 -5.73 7.13
CA VAL A 82 -5.71 -6.46 5.85
C VAL A 82 -6.92 -5.98 5.04
N ASN A 83 -6.71 -5.59 3.78
CA ASN A 83 -7.75 -5.03 2.90
C ASN A 83 -8.48 -3.82 3.52
N VAL A 84 -7.74 -2.95 4.22
CA VAL A 84 -8.25 -1.73 4.84
C VAL A 84 -7.54 -0.55 4.21
N THR A 85 -8.32 0.29 3.53
CA THR A 85 -7.86 1.55 2.96
C THR A 85 -8.75 2.67 3.48
N ARG A 86 -8.32 3.38 4.53
CA ARG A 86 -9.04 4.54 5.05
C ARG A 86 -8.23 5.81 4.88
N LEU A 87 -8.90 6.85 4.39
CA LEU A 87 -8.26 8.13 4.20
C LEU A 87 -7.85 8.72 5.55
N TYR A 88 -6.55 9.05 5.70
CA TYR A 88 -5.93 9.58 6.94
C TYR A 88 -5.91 8.65 8.16
N ASP A 89 -6.21 7.37 7.95
CA ASP A 89 -6.42 6.41 9.03
C ASP A 89 -5.82 5.06 8.59
N ASP A 90 -6.17 4.00 9.29
CA ASP A 90 -5.86 2.60 9.04
C ASP A 90 -5.55 2.26 7.56
N GLN A 91 -4.35 1.74 7.36
CA GLN A 91 -3.85 1.22 6.09
C GLN A 91 -3.33 -0.20 6.30
N SER A 92 -3.72 -1.12 5.43
CA SER A 92 -3.26 -2.50 5.51
C SER A 92 -1.85 -2.72 5.00
N VAL A 93 -1.18 -3.74 5.54
CA VAL A 93 0.11 -4.22 5.00
C VAL A 93 -0.06 -4.84 3.61
N ILE A 94 -1.25 -5.37 3.33
CA ILE A 94 -1.59 -6.00 2.05
C ILE A 94 -3.04 -5.73 1.69
N ASP A 95 -3.25 -5.38 0.43
CA ASP A 95 -4.56 -5.19 -0.19
C ASP A 95 -4.67 -6.11 -1.41
N ILE A 96 -5.74 -6.91 -1.45
CA ILE A 96 -6.02 -7.86 -2.52
C ILE A 96 -7.39 -7.56 -3.11
N ASP A 97 -7.40 -7.11 -4.37
CA ASP A 97 -8.63 -6.87 -5.13
C ASP A 97 -8.37 -6.93 -6.65
N ASP A 98 -9.41 -6.87 -7.46
CA ASP A 98 -9.35 -6.78 -8.93
C ASP A 98 -9.11 -5.33 -9.36
N PHE A 99 -7.83 -4.91 -9.38
CA PHE A 99 -7.44 -3.53 -9.65
C PHE A 99 -7.57 -3.17 -11.13
N ASN A 100 -7.32 -4.12 -12.04
CA ASN A 100 -7.43 -3.90 -13.48
C ASN A 100 -8.82 -4.24 -14.06
N PHE A 101 -9.74 -4.74 -13.24
CA PHE A 101 -11.13 -5.09 -13.58
C PHE A 101 -11.27 -6.24 -14.58
N ASP A 102 -10.35 -7.20 -14.55
CA ASP A 102 -10.31 -8.38 -15.42
C ASP A 102 -10.94 -9.65 -14.81
N GLY A 103 -11.40 -9.54 -13.55
CA GLY A 103 -12.04 -10.61 -12.79
C GLY A 103 -11.08 -11.48 -11.98
N MET A 104 -9.80 -11.12 -11.88
CA MET A 104 -8.83 -11.77 -11.00
C MET A 104 -8.42 -10.86 -9.85
N GLU A 105 -8.00 -11.49 -8.75
CA GLU A 105 -7.39 -10.75 -7.63
C GLU A 105 -5.94 -10.39 -8.00
N ASP A 106 -5.64 -9.10 -7.92
CA ASP A 106 -4.32 -8.47 -7.94
C ASP A 106 -3.85 -8.20 -6.51
N VAL A 107 -2.59 -7.80 -6.32
CA VAL A 107 -2.00 -7.62 -4.99
C VAL A 107 -1.26 -6.30 -4.88
N ALA A 108 -1.52 -5.55 -3.82
CA ALA A 108 -0.73 -4.41 -3.40
C ALA A 108 -0.09 -4.73 -2.05
N ILE A 109 1.22 -4.54 -1.95
CA ILE A 109 2.01 -4.85 -0.77
C ILE A 109 2.65 -3.56 -0.27
N CYS A 110 2.45 -3.25 1.00
CA CYS A 110 3.04 -2.07 1.63
C CYS A 110 4.58 -2.16 1.54
N ASN A 111 5.22 -1.19 0.89
CA ASN A 111 6.66 -1.12 0.67
C ASN A 111 7.34 -0.06 1.58
N GLY A 112 6.71 0.23 2.72
CA GLY A 112 7.17 1.21 3.70
C GLY A 112 6.28 2.46 3.74
N THR A 113 6.84 3.56 4.22
CA THR A 113 6.16 4.85 4.38
C THR A 113 6.65 5.90 3.38
N ASN A 114 6.79 5.50 2.11
CA ASN A 114 7.34 6.35 1.04
C ASN A 114 6.27 7.17 0.31
N GLY A 115 5.02 7.13 0.78
CA GLY A 115 3.92 7.90 0.23
C GLY A 115 3.98 9.36 0.64
N SER A 116 3.03 10.15 0.14
CA SER A 116 2.86 11.54 0.56
C SER A 116 2.76 11.64 2.08
N TYR A 117 3.39 12.65 2.70
CA TYR A 117 3.38 12.84 4.17
C TYR A 117 3.86 11.62 4.98
N ASN A 118 4.76 10.80 4.44
CA ASN A 118 5.20 9.53 5.04
C ASN A 118 4.04 8.56 5.29
N SER A 119 2.98 8.64 4.48
CA SER A 119 1.93 7.63 4.49
C SER A 119 2.46 6.30 3.94
N PRO A 120 1.80 5.18 4.29
CA PRO A 120 2.08 3.89 3.67
C PRO A 120 2.04 3.98 2.14
N SER A 121 3.00 3.33 1.50
CA SER A 121 3.10 3.24 0.04
C SER A 121 3.13 1.78 -0.41
N TYR A 122 2.81 1.51 -1.67
CA TYR A 122 2.52 0.16 -2.13
C TYR A 122 3.21 -0.21 -3.44
N ASP A 123 3.88 -1.35 -3.45
CA ASP A 123 4.22 -2.06 -4.68
C ASP A 123 3.00 -2.86 -5.15
N VAL A 124 2.57 -2.62 -6.38
CA VAL A 124 1.37 -3.25 -6.95
C VAL A 124 1.75 -4.27 -8.01
N TYR A 125 1.14 -5.44 -7.94
CA TYR A 125 1.37 -6.57 -8.80
C TYR A 125 0.04 -7.05 -9.40
N LEU A 126 -0.04 -7.08 -10.73
CA LEU A 126 -1.21 -7.59 -11.44
C LEU A 126 -1.08 -9.09 -11.66
N SER A 127 -2.20 -9.80 -11.57
CA SER A 127 -2.25 -11.23 -11.87
C SER A 127 -2.06 -11.49 -13.37
N ASP A 128 -1.08 -12.29 -13.75
CA ASP A 128 -0.87 -12.71 -15.14
C ASP A 128 -1.21 -14.20 -15.31
N ARG A 129 -2.31 -14.49 -16.01
CA ARG A 129 -2.78 -15.87 -16.28
C ARG A 129 -1.77 -16.71 -17.04
N ARG A 130 -1.05 -16.11 -17.98
CA ARG A 130 -0.11 -16.82 -18.85
C ARG A 130 1.14 -17.19 -18.07
N GLN A 131 1.64 -16.25 -17.28
CA GLN A 131 2.83 -16.44 -16.45
C GLN A 131 2.51 -17.18 -15.15
N LYS A 132 1.24 -17.27 -14.75
CA LYS A 132 0.78 -17.88 -13.49
C LYS A 132 1.55 -17.32 -12.30
N LYS A 133 1.64 -15.98 -12.23
CA LYS A 133 2.25 -15.23 -11.14
C LYS A 133 1.69 -13.81 -11.08
N PHE A 134 1.92 -13.13 -9.97
CA PHE A 134 1.75 -11.69 -9.84
C PHE A 134 2.96 -10.97 -10.46
N VAL A 135 2.70 -9.98 -11.31
CA VAL A 135 3.69 -9.23 -12.08
C VAL A 135 3.66 -7.77 -11.65
N TYR A 136 4.82 -7.25 -11.23
CA TYR A 136 4.96 -5.86 -10.80
C TYR A 136 4.48 -4.89 -11.88
N SER A 137 3.69 -3.89 -11.46
CA SER A 137 3.07 -2.92 -12.34
C SER A 137 3.50 -1.50 -11.93
N PRO A 138 4.52 -0.92 -12.58
CA PRO A 138 4.99 0.43 -12.26
C PRO A 138 3.86 1.48 -12.31
N ALA A 139 2.91 1.29 -13.23
CA ALA A 139 1.82 2.22 -13.42
C ALA A 139 0.83 2.21 -12.26
N PHE A 140 0.56 1.06 -11.63
CA PHE A 140 -0.31 0.98 -10.46
C PHE A 140 0.44 1.30 -9.17
N THR A 141 1.72 0.93 -9.05
CA THR A 141 2.59 1.32 -7.93
C THR A 141 2.67 2.84 -7.78
N LEU A 142 2.68 3.59 -8.89
CA LEU A 142 2.62 5.05 -8.83
C LEU A 142 1.35 5.55 -8.13
N LEU A 143 0.19 4.91 -8.36
CA LEU A 143 -1.06 5.26 -7.67
C LEU A 143 -1.00 4.89 -6.17
N GLY A 144 -0.28 3.83 -5.82
CA GLY A 144 -0.04 3.40 -4.43
C GLY A 144 1.02 4.22 -3.70
N SER A 145 1.58 5.27 -4.31
CA SER A 145 2.58 6.15 -3.70
C SER A 145 2.02 7.52 -3.30
N HIS A 146 0.70 7.70 -3.38
CA HIS A 146 0.00 8.91 -2.94
C HIS A 146 -0.16 8.90 -1.41
N LEU A 147 -1.23 9.49 -0.87
CA LEU A 147 -1.52 9.46 0.56
C LEU A 147 -2.15 8.12 1.00
N GLY A 148 -1.42 7.02 0.86
CA GLY A 148 -1.90 5.67 1.11
C GLY A 148 -2.30 4.90 -0.16
N MET A 149 -2.92 3.74 0.04
CA MET A 149 -3.43 2.91 -1.05
C MET A 149 -4.57 3.61 -1.78
N PHE A 150 -4.68 3.41 -3.10
CA PHE A 150 -5.82 3.90 -3.87
C PHE A 150 -7.08 3.09 -3.56
N THR A 151 -8.25 3.71 -3.67
CA THR A 151 -9.52 3.00 -3.50
C THR A 151 -10.02 2.43 -4.83
N VAL A 152 -10.72 1.29 -4.75
CA VAL A 152 -11.26 0.57 -5.92
C VAL A 152 -12.78 0.69 -5.95
N ASN A 153 -13.31 1.33 -6.99
CA ASN A 153 -14.76 1.37 -7.23
C ASN A 153 -15.15 0.35 -8.31
N LYS A 154 -15.67 -0.81 -7.87
CA LYS A 154 -16.10 -1.91 -8.76
C LYS A 154 -17.30 -1.56 -9.64
N LYS A 155 -18.21 -0.71 -9.14
CA LYS A 155 -19.43 -0.32 -9.87
C LYS A 155 -19.08 0.56 -11.06
N THR A 156 -18.22 1.55 -10.84
CA THR A 156 -17.79 2.46 -11.90
C THR A 156 -16.53 1.98 -12.61
N LYS A 157 -15.87 0.91 -12.15
CA LYS A 157 -14.56 0.45 -12.64
C LYS A 157 -13.55 1.60 -12.69
N THR A 158 -13.33 2.24 -11.55
CA THR A 158 -12.38 3.34 -11.41
C THR A 158 -11.53 3.16 -10.16
N LEU A 159 -10.31 3.69 -10.22
CA LEU A 159 -9.41 3.82 -9.08
C LEU A 159 -9.42 5.29 -8.64
N GLU A 160 -9.28 5.55 -7.34
CA GLU A 160 -9.22 6.92 -6.81
C GLU A 160 -8.02 7.06 -5.87
N THR A 161 -7.20 8.09 -6.11
CA THR A 161 -6.10 8.49 -5.23
C THR A 161 -6.45 9.81 -4.54
N PHE A 162 -5.79 10.05 -3.42
CA PHE A 162 -5.92 11.27 -2.66
C PHE A 162 -4.54 11.79 -2.28
N ASP A 163 -4.38 13.11 -2.32
CA ASP A 163 -3.19 13.81 -1.82
C ASP A 163 -3.59 15.14 -1.17
N LYS A 164 -2.63 15.72 -0.45
CA LYS A 164 -2.80 17.03 0.16
C LYS A 164 -1.56 17.88 0.15
N SER A 165 -1.73 19.15 0.54
CA SER A 165 -0.66 20.06 0.92
C SER A 165 -1.13 20.91 2.11
N GLY A 166 -0.57 20.65 3.28
CA GLY A 166 -0.96 21.29 4.53
C GLY A 166 -2.38 20.89 4.97
N CYS A 167 -3.09 21.80 5.64
CA CYS A 167 -4.46 21.59 6.10
C CYS A 167 -5.53 21.77 5.02
N CYS A 168 -5.20 22.54 3.99
CA CYS A 168 -6.17 23.41 3.36
C CYS A 168 -6.15 23.29 1.82
N TRP A 169 -5.32 22.38 1.31
CA TRP A 169 -5.27 22.03 -0.09
C TRP A 169 -5.35 20.51 -0.22
N HIS A 170 -6.37 20.02 -0.94
CA HIS A 170 -6.61 18.61 -1.18
C HIS A 170 -6.78 18.35 -2.68
N ILE A 171 -6.34 17.18 -3.13
CA ILE A 171 -6.57 16.72 -4.49
C ILE A 171 -7.09 15.29 -4.47
N THR A 172 -8.16 15.06 -5.24
CA THR A 172 -8.71 13.74 -5.53
C THR A 172 -8.59 13.48 -7.02
N GLU A 173 -8.01 12.34 -7.40
CA GLU A 173 -7.84 11.97 -8.80
C GLU A 173 -8.50 10.63 -9.06
N ARG A 174 -9.21 10.48 -10.18
CA ARG A 174 -9.79 9.19 -10.59
C ARG A 174 -9.25 8.70 -11.91
N TYR A 175 -9.11 7.39 -11.99
CA TYR A 175 -8.49 6.70 -13.11
C TYR A 175 -9.43 5.62 -13.66
N LYS A 176 -9.44 5.50 -14.99
CA LYS A 176 -9.95 4.33 -15.70
C LYS A 176 -8.79 3.43 -16.06
N VAL A 177 -8.98 2.12 -16.02
CA VAL A 177 -7.96 1.18 -16.50
C VAL A 177 -8.18 0.90 -17.97
N VAL A 178 -7.14 1.13 -18.78
CA VAL A 178 -7.13 0.84 -20.22
C VAL A 178 -5.90 0.01 -20.54
N ARG A 179 -6.10 -1.27 -20.88
CA ARG A 179 -5.02 -2.22 -21.18
C ARG A 179 -3.98 -2.27 -20.04
N ASP A 180 -4.45 -2.58 -18.84
CA ASP A 180 -3.62 -2.71 -17.62
C ASP A 180 -2.82 -1.44 -17.28
N LYS A 181 -3.34 -0.28 -17.65
CA LYS A 181 -2.76 1.02 -17.31
C LYS A 181 -3.83 1.98 -16.77
N PRO A 182 -3.63 2.57 -15.59
CA PRO A 182 -4.48 3.64 -15.11
C PRO A 182 -4.34 4.88 -16.00
N VAL A 183 -5.48 5.43 -16.42
CA VAL A 183 -5.60 6.64 -17.23
C VAL A 183 -6.45 7.63 -16.45
N LYS A 184 -5.87 8.76 -16.07
CA LYS A 184 -6.57 9.81 -15.32
C LYS A 184 -7.75 10.35 -16.14
N ILE A 185 -8.94 10.34 -15.55
CA ILE A 185 -10.18 10.82 -16.17
C ILE A 185 -10.85 11.95 -15.39
N PHE A 186 -10.41 12.18 -14.16
CA PHE A 186 -10.98 13.16 -13.26
C PHE A 186 -9.90 13.68 -12.31
N GLU A 187 -9.97 14.95 -11.99
CA GLU A 187 -9.17 15.63 -10.98
C GLU A 187 -10.07 16.64 -10.28
N MET A 188 -10.04 16.68 -8.96
CA MET A 188 -10.72 17.69 -8.16
C MET A 188 -9.73 18.25 -7.16
N VAL A 189 -9.53 19.55 -7.21
CA VAL A 189 -8.72 20.30 -6.25
C VAL A 189 -9.65 21.14 -5.39
N GLU A 190 -9.52 20.98 -4.07
CA GLU A 190 -10.16 21.80 -3.06
C GLU A 190 -9.09 22.68 -2.41
N ASP A 191 -9.21 23.99 -2.59
CA ASP A 191 -8.22 24.96 -2.15
C ASP A 191 -8.87 26.03 -1.25
N ALA A 192 -8.66 25.86 0.06
CA ALA A 192 -9.06 26.79 1.10
C ALA A 192 -7.96 27.80 1.46
N THR A 193 -6.80 27.77 0.78
CA THR A 193 -5.68 28.70 1.05
C THR A 193 -5.94 30.10 0.49
N THR A 194 -6.88 30.24 -0.43
CA THR A 194 -7.12 31.50 -1.15
C THR A 194 -7.67 32.62 -0.27
N GLY A 195 -8.22 32.32 0.91
CA GLY A 195 -8.68 33.31 1.89
C GLY A 195 -9.84 34.20 1.43
N VAL A 196 -10.50 33.88 0.31
CA VAL A 196 -11.60 34.67 -0.23
C VAL A 196 -12.91 34.25 0.46
N ASP A 197 -13.45 35.14 1.28
CA ASP A 197 -14.80 35.08 1.86
C ASP A 197 -15.14 33.80 2.67
N ASP A 198 -14.17 33.19 3.35
CA ASP A 198 -14.36 31.91 4.07
C ASP A 198 -14.89 30.78 3.16
N ARG A 199 -14.44 30.78 1.89
CA ARG A 199 -14.85 29.79 0.87
C ARG A 199 -13.70 28.92 0.42
N VAL A 200 -14.03 27.66 0.15
CA VAL A 200 -13.16 26.72 -0.55
C VAL A 200 -13.36 26.91 -2.05
N LYS A 201 -12.25 27.11 -2.78
CA LYS A 201 -12.26 27.09 -4.24
C LYS A 201 -12.15 25.65 -4.71
N ILE A 202 -13.16 25.17 -5.43
CA ILE A 202 -13.20 23.82 -5.97
C ILE A 202 -13.01 23.87 -7.48
N THR A 203 -11.90 23.31 -7.95
CA THR A 203 -11.60 23.17 -9.38
C THR A 203 -11.74 21.72 -9.78
N THR A 204 -12.67 21.43 -10.68
CA THR A 204 -12.88 20.07 -11.20
C THR A 204 -12.47 20.01 -12.66
N LYS A 205 -11.66 19.02 -13.01
CA LYS A 205 -11.34 18.65 -14.40
C LYS A 205 -11.91 17.28 -14.70
N THR A 206 -12.56 17.12 -15.83
CA THR A 206 -13.07 15.82 -16.29
C THR A 206 -12.71 15.59 -17.75
N LEU A 207 -12.24 14.39 -18.07
CA LEU A 207 -11.90 14.00 -19.43
C LEU A 207 -13.17 13.58 -20.18
N VAL A 208 -13.62 14.43 -21.12
CA VAL A 208 -14.82 14.18 -21.93
C VAL A 208 -14.41 14.06 -23.39
N ARG A 209 -14.62 12.88 -23.98
CA ARG A 209 -14.26 12.59 -25.39
C ARG A 209 -12.81 12.97 -25.73
N GLY A 210 -11.88 12.63 -24.84
CA GLY A 210 -10.44 12.89 -25.02
C GLY A 210 -10.01 14.34 -24.79
N LYS A 211 -10.91 15.23 -24.34
CA LYS A 211 -10.58 16.62 -24.02
C LYS A 211 -10.94 16.93 -22.57
N TRP A 212 -10.02 17.57 -21.86
CA TRP A 212 -10.28 18.04 -20.50
C TRP A 212 -11.28 19.19 -20.52
N LYS A 213 -12.28 19.10 -19.65
CA LYS A 213 -13.23 20.16 -19.34
C LYS A 213 -13.02 20.57 -17.89
N THR A 214 -12.92 21.88 -17.66
CA THR A 214 -12.66 22.45 -16.33
C THR A 214 -13.88 23.24 -15.88
N SER A 215 -14.26 23.08 -14.62
CA SER A 215 -15.24 23.92 -13.93
C SER A 215 -14.65 24.40 -12.61
N VAL A 216 -15.00 25.63 -12.23
CA VAL A 216 -14.60 26.23 -10.96
C VAL A 216 -15.87 26.65 -10.22
N ARG A 217 -15.95 26.32 -8.94
CA ARG A 217 -17.02 26.76 -8.03
C ARG A 217 -16.43 27.13 -6.68
N TYR A 218 -17.21 27.85 -5.88
CA TYR A 218 -16.83 28.26 -4.52
C TYR A 218 -17.91 27.77 -3.56
N GLU A 219 -17.49 27.10 -2.48
CA GLU A 219 -18.39 26.64 -1.42
C GLU A 219 -17.98 27.27 -0.10
N LYS A 220 -18.96 27.52 0.79
CA LYS A 220 -18.63 27.95 2.16
C LYS A 220 -17.89 26.82 2.86
N MET A 221 -16.88 27.17 3.66
CA MET A 221 -16.26 26.18 4.56
C MET A 221 -17.34 25.66 5.51
N GLU A 222 -17.57 24.34 5.52
CA GLU A 222 -18.37 23.72 6.59
C GLU A 222 -17.59 23.88 7.91
N GLN A 223 -18.29 24.35 8.95
CA GLN A 223 -17.74 24.55 10.30
C GLN A 223 -17.65 23.23 11.07
#